data_AF-A0A9D9DG06-F1
#
_entry.id   AF-A0A9D9DG06-F1
#
_cell.length_a   1.000
_cell.length_b   1.000
_cell.length_c   1.000
_cell.angle_alpha   90.00
_cell.angle_beta   90.00
_cell.angle_gamma   90.00
#
_symmetry.space_group_name_H-M   'P 1'
#
loop_
_entity.id
_entity.type
_entity.pdbx_description
1 polymer ?
#
loop_
_entity_poly.entity_id
_entity_poly.type
_entity_poly.pdbx_seq_one_letter_code
_entity_poly.pdbx_strand_id
1 'polypeptide(L)'
;MLFYYSGTMLDGIKIFSSDSVWRQILSDFGATVPDSPDGADVNFDLLNIHLPASALDIKTAIQDVLDGDRLIIRNIFGHDIHLPAIQARIVIMLYKSGGMSGNDLRVALGYAPDATTHVVDTAIYQLRRTFGREFIQNNGGIYKIGKL
;
A
#
# COMPACT_ATOMS: atom_id res chain seq x y z
N MET A 1 -26.72 19.61 17.35
CA MET A 1 -26.12 19.70 16.00
C MET A 1 -25.54 18.34 15.69
N LEU A 2 -26.27 17.51 14.93
CA LEU A 2 -25.82 16.17 14.57
C LEU A 2 -25.02 16.29 13.27
N PHE A 3 -23.73 15.99 13.31
CA PHE A 3 -22.92 15.84 12.11
C PHE A 3 -23.36 14.53 11.44
N TYR A 4 -24.10 14.63 10.34
CA TYR A 4 -24.31 13.49 9.46
C TYR A 4 -22.96 13.14 8.83
N TYR A 5 -22.35 12.06 9.31
CA TYR A 5 -21.21 11.45 8.62
C TYR A 5 -21.76 10.84 7.33
N SER A 6 -21.72 11.60 6.23
CA SER A 6 -22.11 11.14 4.90
C SER A 6 -20.96 10.39 4.21
N GLY A 7 -20.18 9.63 5.00
CA GLY A 7 -19.11 8.79 4.50
C GLY A 7 -19.67 7.43 4.12
N THR A 8 -19.59 7.09 2.84
CA THR A 8 -19.80 5.73 2.35
C THR A 8 -18.78 4.76 2.97
N MET A 9 -19.09 3.47 3.02
CA MET A 9 -18.33 2.45 3.78
C MET A 9 -16.82 2.46 3.55
N LEU A 10 -16.39 2.74 2.31
CA LEU A 10 -14.99 2.70 1.87
C LEU A 10 -14.48 4.08 1.42
N ASP A 11 -15.13 5.15 1.89
CA ASP A 11 -14.76 6.51 1.53
C ASP A 11 -13.28 6.81 1.85
N GLY A 12 -12.59 7.44 0.89
CA GLY A 12 -11.17 7.77 0.97
C GLY A 12 -10.19 6.60 0.76
N ILE A 13 -10.65 5.38 0.53
CA ILE A 13 -9.78 4.22 0.27
C ILE A 13 -9.66 3.98 -1.24
N LYS A 14 -8.43 3.87 -1.75
CA LYS A 14 -8.16 3.48 -3.14
C LYS A 14 -8.06 1.97 -3.25
N ILE A 15 -8.97 1.33 -3.97
CA ILE A 15 -9.02 -0.14 -4.05
C ILE A 15 -9.01 -0.58 -5.50
N PHE A 16 -7.97 -1.29 -5.91
CA PHE A 16 -7.88 -1.88 -7.24
C PHE A 16 -8.59 -3.23 -7.30
N SER A 17 -9.31 -3.49 -8.39
CA SER A 17 -9.68 -4.83 -8.83
C SER A 17 -9.60 -4.90 -10.35
N SER A 18 -9.21 -6.06 -10.88
CA SER A 18 -9.26 -6.37 -12.31
C SER A 18 -10.66 -6.77 -12.79
N ASP A 19 -11.57 -7.12 -11.88
CA ASP A 19 -12.94 -7.53 -12.21
C ASP A 19 -13.89 -6.33 -12.25
N SER A 20 -14.50 -6.08 -13.42
CA SER A 20 -15.46 -4.99 -13.62
C SER A 20 -16.66 -4.99 -12.66
N VAL A 21 -17.14 -6.16 -12.23
CA VAL A 21 -18.24 -6.29 -11.26
C VAL A 21 -17.76 -5.83 -9.89
N TRP A 22 -16.59 -6.30 -9.45
CA TRP A 22 -16.00 -5.85 -8.19
C TRP A 22 -15.68 -4.36 -8.19
N ARG A 23 -15.18 -3.83 -9.30
CA ARG A 23 -14.96 -2.38 -9.47
C ARG A 23 -16.24 -1.58 -9.25
N GLN A 24 -17.36 -2.03 -9.81
CA GLN A 24 -18.66 -1.37 -9.59
C GLN A 24 -19.10 -1.48 -8.13
N ILE A 25 -19.05 -2.68 -7.53
CA ILE A 25 -19.44 -2.91 -6.13
C ILE A 25 -18.62 -2.05 -5.16
N LEU A 26 -17.29 -1.99 -5.35
CA LEU A 26 -16.39 -1.19 -4.53
C LEU A 26 -16.66 0.31 -4.68
N SER A 27 -16.93 0.76 -5.91
CA SER A 27 -17.34 2.15 -6.19
C SER A 27 -18.69 2.48 -5.54
N ASP A 28 -19.65 1.56 -5.55
CA ASP A 28 -20.96 1.73 -4.89
C ASP A 28 -20.82 1.82 -3.36
N PHE A 29 -19.81 1.15 -2.81
CA PHE A 29 -19.40 1.30 -1.40
C PHE A 29 -18.55 2.54 -1.12
N GLY A 30 -18.26 3.35 -2.14
CA GLY A 30 -17.57 4.64 -2.04
C GLY A 30 -16.05 4.59 -2.11
N ALA A 31 -15.46 3.46 -2.52
CA ALA A 31 -14.02 3.39 -2.76
C ALA A 31 -13.65 4.17 -4.04
N THR A 32 -12.45 4.74 -4.05
CA THR A 32 -11.85 5.20 -5.32
C THR A 32 -11.24 3.98 -6.01
N VAL A 33 -11.65 3.68 -7.25
CA VAL A 33 -11.22 2.47 -7.95
C VAL A 33 -10.25 2.84 -9.08
N PRO A 34 -8.92 2.75 -8.87
CA PRO A 34 -7.93 3.05 -9.91
C PRO A 34 -7.91 1.97 -11.02
N ASP A 35 -7.45 2.37 -12.20
CA ASP A 35 -7.31 1.47 -13.36
C ASP A 35 -6.10 0.54 -13.28
N SER A 36 -5.16 0.86 -12.39
CA SER A 36 -3.94 0.08 -12.15
C SER A 36 -3.81 -0.25 -10.66
N PRO A 37 -3.22 -1.41 -10.26
CA PRO A 37 -2.90 -1.69 -8.86
C PRO A 37 -1.90 -0.69 -8.26
N ASP A 38 -1.21 0.01 -9.14
CA ASP A 38 -0.23 1.05 -8.90
C ASP A 38 -0.88 2.23 -8.17
N GLY A 39 -0.53 2.44 -6.91
CA GLY A 39 -1.10 3.53 -6.11
C GLY A 39 -2.47 3.24 -5.47
N ALA A 40 -3.00 2.02 -5.58
CA ALA A 40 -4.13 1.56 -4.76
C ALA A 40 -3.68 1.27 -3.32
N ASP A 41 -4.45 1.65 -2.30
CA ASP A 41 -4.18 1.30 -0.90
C ASP A 41 -4.35 -0.20 -0.68
N VAL A 42 -5.31 -0.82 -1.38
CA VAL A 42 -5.58 -2.27 -1.33
C VAL A 42 -5.73 -2.82 -2.75
N ASN A 43 -5.09 -3.96 -3.02
CA ASN A 43 -5.39 -4.76 -4.21
C ASN A 43 -6.40 -5.84 -3.82
N PHE A 44 -7.65 -5.64 -4.23
CA PHE A 44 -8.79 -6.49 -3.89
C PHE A 44 -8.66 -7.91 -4.41
N ASP A 45 -8.02 -8.09 -5.57
CA ASP A 45 -7.85 -9.40 -6.21
C ASP A 45 -6.99 -10.34 -5.35
N LEU A 46 -6.14 -9.78 -4.49
CA LEU A 46 -5.30 -10.53 -3.55
C LEU A 46 -6.04 -10.94 -2.27
N LEU A 47 -7.22 -10.38 -2.00
CA LEU A 47 -8.03 -10.71 -0.82
C LEU A 47 -8.77 -12.04 -0.98
N ASN A 48 -8.81 -12.58 -2.22
CA ASN A 48 -9.43 -13.85 -2.56
C ASN A 48 -10.89 -13.97 -2.07
N ILE A 49 -11.64 -12.86 -2.17
CA ILE A 49 -13.05 -12.78 -1.78
C ILE A 49 -13.89 -13.30 -2.94
N HIS A 50 -14.70 -14.32 -2.67
CA HIS A 50 -15.60 -14.91 -3.65
C HIS A 50 -17.05 -14.51 -3.38
N LEU A 51 -17.84 -14.36 -4.44
CA LEU A 51 -19.27 -14.19 -4.31
C LEU A 51 -19.95 -15.51 -3.91
N PRO A 52 -21.02 -15.45 -3.11
CA PRO A 52 -21.60 -14.25 -2.50
C PRO A 52 -20.78 -13.79 -1.28
N ALA A 53 -20.45 -12.49 -1.24
CA ALA A 53 -19.82 -11.86 -0.07
C ALA A 53 -20.72 -10.73 0.44
N SER A 54 -20.86 -10.62 1.76
CA SER A 54 -21.58 -9.50 2.36
C SER A 54 -20.71 -8.23 2.38
N ALA A 55 -21.34 -7.07 2.50
CA ALA A 55 -20.62 -5.81 2.71
C ALA A 55 -19.71 -5.85 3.96
N LEU A 56 -20.10 -6.62 4.99
CA LEU A 56 -19.30 -6.80 6.20
C LEU A 56 -18.04 -7.65 5.92
N ASP A 57 -18.15 -8.72 5.13
CA ASP A 57 -17.00 -9.55 4.77
C ASP A 57 -15.97 -8.74 3.98
N ILE A 58 -16.45 -7.94 3.03
CA ILE A 58 -15.65 -7.02 2.22
C ILE A 58 -14.94 -6.00 3.11
N LYS A 59 -15.70 -5.35 4.01
CA LYS A 59 -15.13 -4.36 4.94
C LYS A 59 -14.07 -4.98 5.85
N THR A 60 -14.34 -6.16 6.41
CA THR A 60 -13.44 -6.83 7.34
C THR A 60 -12.14 -7.20 6.65
N ALA A 61 -12.21 -7.81 5.46
CA ALA A 61 -11.02 -8.18 4.69
C ALA A 61 -10.17 -6.96 4.29
N ILE A 62 -10.80 -5.84 3.91
CA ILE A 62 -10.08 -4.59 3.61
C ILE A 62 -9.42 -4.02 4.88
N GLN A 63 -10.15 -4.01 6.00
CA GLN A 63 -9.64 -3.51 7.28
C GLN A 63 -8.46 -4.36 7.79
N ASP A 64 -8.54 -5.68 7.69
CA ASP A 64 -7.48 -6.59 8.11
C ASP A 64 -6.16 -6.32 7.37
N VAL A 65 -6.23 -5.99 6.07
CA VAL A 65 -5.04 -5.62 5.30
C VAL A 65 -4.46 -4.29 5.77
N LEU A 66 -5.31 -3.27 5.96
CA LEU A 66 -4.88 -1.95 6.41
C LEU A 66 -4.27 -2.00 7.82
N ASP A 67 -4.88 -2.77 8.72
CA ASP A 67 -4.39 -2.97 10.09
C ASP A 67 -3.10 -3.78 10.11
N GLY A 68 -2.98 -4.81 9.25
CA GLY A 68 -1.74 -5.57 9.07
C GLY A 68 -0.58 -4.70 8.59
N ASP A 69 -0.83 -3.81 7.63
CA ASP A 69 0.16 -2.86 7.13
C ASP A 69 0.57 -1.83 8.20
N ARG A 70 -0.38 -1.35 9.01
CA ARG A 70 -0.07 -0.50 10.18
C ARG A 70 0.78 -1.21 11.22
N LEU A 71 0.49 -2.48 11.52
CA LEU A 71 1.28 -3.28 12.45
C LEU A 71 2.71 -3.47 11.95
N ILE A 72 2.91 -3.68 10.66
CA ILE A 72 4.25 -3.76 10.04
C ILE A 72 5.01 -2.46 10.24
N ILE A 73 4.41 -1.31 9.95
CA ILE A 73 5.04 0.00 10.17
C ILE A 73 5.44 0.13 11.65
N ARG A 74 4.54 -0.16 12.59
CA ARG A 74 4.85 -0.11 14.02
C ARG A 74 5.98 -1.06 14.42
N ASN A 75 6.05 -2.26 13.84
CA ASN A 75 7.13 -3.22 14.10
C ASN A 75 8.49 -2.72 13.58
N ILE A 76 8.50 -2.01 12.46
CA ILE A 76 9.71 -1.45 11.86
C ILE A 76 10.21 -0.26 12.69
N PHE A 77 9.33 0.67 13.06
CA PHE A 77 9.70 1.92 13.72
C PHE A 77 9.64 1.88 15.25
N GLY A 78 9.06 0.83 15.84
CA GLY A 78 8.86 0.68 17.29
C GLY A 78 7.73 1.53 17.88
N HIS A 79 7.13 2.42 17.09
CA HIS A 79 6.02 3.29 17.46
C HIS A 79 5.16 3.60 16.23
N ASP A 80 3.96 4.14 16.46
CA ASP A 80 3.08 4.57 15.37
C ASP A 80 3.67 5.78 14.65
N ILE A 81 3.91 5.66 13.34
CA ILE A 81 4.39 6.75 12.50
C ILE A 81 3.45 6.93 11.32
N HIS A 82 3.30 8.17 10.87
CA HIS A 82 2.59 8.47 9.63
C HIS A 82 3.59 8.68 8.50
N LEU A 83 3.58 7.79 7.52
CA LEU A 83 4.36 7.91 6.29
C LEU A 83 3.46 8.33 5.13
N PRO A 84 3.97 9.15 4.18
CA PRO A 84 3.34 9.31 2.87
C PRO A 84 3.10 7.94 2.22
N ALA A 85 1.98 7.79 1.50
CA ALA A 85 1.53 6.50 0.97
C ALA A 85 2.60 5.71 0.20
N ILE A 86 3.36 6.36 -0.68
CA ILE A 86 4.45 5.69 -1.42
C ILE A 86 5.59 5.22 -0.52
N GLN A 87 5.92 6.00 0.51
CA GLN A 87 6.98 5.66 1.46
C GLN A 87 6.55 4.49 2.36
N ALA A 88 5.30 4.51 2.84
CA ALA A 88 4.70 3.39 3.58
C ALA A 88 4.76 2.11 2.76
N ARG A 89 4.34 2.17 1.48
CA ARG A 89 4.30 1.01 0.59
C ARG A 89 5.70 0.45 0.29
N ILE A 90 6.69 1.30 0.07
CA ILE A 90 8.10 0.88 -0.07
C ILE A 90 8.54 0.12 1.19
N VAL A 91 8.31 0.69 2.36
CA VAL A 91 8.78 0.11 3.63
C VAL A 91 8.11 -1.23 3.90
N ILE A 92 6.79 -1.31 3.71
CA ILE A 92 6.01 -2.54 3.88
C ILE A 92 6.48 -3.62 2.89
N MET A 93 6.69 -3.28 1.62
CA MET A 93 7.16 -4.23 0.61
C MET A 93 8.54 -4.78 0.94
N LEU A 94 9.51 -3.90 1.23
CA LEU A 94 10.87 -4.31 1.60
C LEU A 94 10.90 -5.18 2.87
N TYR A 95 10.01 -4.91 3.82
CA TYR A 95 9.87 -5.74 5.02
C TYR A 95 9.27 -7.11 4.71
N LYS A 96 8.13 -7.17 4.00
CA LYS A 96 7.44 -8.42 3.65
C LYS A 96 8.33 -9.36 2.82
N SER A 97 9.16 -8.82 1.92
CA SER A 97 10.03 -9.64 1.06
C SER A 97 11.42 -9.94 1.65
N GLY A 98 11.82 -9.26 2.73
CA GLY A 98 13.20 -9.30 3.24
C GLY A 98 14.24 -8.65 2.31
N GLY A 99 13.76 -7.96 1.26
CA GLY A 99 14.56 -7.24 0.27
C GLY A 99 14.04 -7.37 -1.16
N MET A 100 14.26 -6.34 -1.98
CA MET A 100 13.89 -6.35 -3.41
C MET A 100 14.94 -5.65 -4.25
N SER A 101 15.09 -6.06 -5.51
CA SER A 101 15.83 -5.23 -6.46
C SER A 101 15.06 -3.92 -6.73
N GLY A 102 15.76 -2.89 -7.21
CA GLY A 102 15.10 -1.66 -7.64
C GLY A 102 14.03 -1.89 -8.72
N ASN A 103 14.24 -2.86 -9.62
CA ASN A 103 13.27 -3.19 -10.66
C ASN A 103 12.04 -3.90 -10.08
N ASP A 104 12.24 -4.88 -9.19
CA ASP A 104 11.12 -5.60 -8.56
C ASP A 104 10.29 -4.65 -7.68
N LEU A 105 10.95 -3.76 -6.95
CA LEU A 105 10.27 -2.75 -6.15
C LEU A 105 9.43 -1.82 -7.02
N ARG A 106 9.94 -1.40 -8.19
CA ARG A 106 9.16 -0.59 -9.14
C ARG A 106 7.96 -1.35 -9.64
N VAL A 107 8.15 -2.58 -10.14
CA VAL A 107 7.05 -3.42 -10.64
C VAL A 107 6.01 -3.66 -9.54
N ALA A 108 6.43 -3.93 -8.31
CA ALA A 108 5.53 -4.14 -7.18
C ALA A 108 4.74 -2.88 -6.80
N LEU A 109 5.36 -1.70 -6.93
CA LEU A 109 4.69 -0.41 -6.78
C LEU A 109 3.83 -0.03 -8.00
N GLY A 110 3.90 -0.82 -9.07
CA GLY A 110 3.17 -0.56 -10.30
C GLY A 110 3.90 0.31 -11.33
N TYR A 111 5.15 0.58 -11.05
CA TYR A 111 6.16 1.06 -11.98
C TYR A 111 6.22 0.19 -13.25
N ALA A 112 5.96 0.71 -14.45
CA ALA A 112 6.57 0.09 -15.63
C ALA A 112 8.10 0.04 -15.38
N PRO A 113 8.80 -1.07 -15.72
CA PRO A 113 10.22 -1.23 -15.40
C PRO A 113 11.09 -0.05 -15.90
N ASP A 114 10.63 0.57 -16.98
CA ASP A 114 11.30 1.64 -17.73
C ASP A 114 10.67 3.03 -17.50
N ALA A 115 9.61 3.14 -16.69
CA ALA A 115 8.94 4.41 -16.40
C ALA A 115 9.79 5.30 -15.48
N THR A 116 9.59 6.62 -15.59
CA THR A 116 10.46 7.65 -15.01
C THR A 116 10.66 7.42 -13.50
N THR A 117 11.90 7.04 -13.16
CA THR A 117 12.35 6.43 -11.90
C THR A 117 12.41 7.38 -10.71
N HIS A 118 12.23 8.69 -10.94
CA HIS A 118 12.48 9.72 -9.95
C HIS A 118 11.59 9.61 -8.72
N VAL A 119 10.36 9.12 -8.83
CA VAL A 119 9.43 9.10 -7.69
C VAL A 119 9.88 8.08 -6.64
N VAL A 120 10.21 6.85 -7.05
CA VAL A 120 10.67 5.79 -6.14
C VAL A 120 12.02 6.14 -5.56
N ASP A 121 12.96 6.60 -6.39
CA ASP A 121 14.30 6.99 -5.93
C ASP A 121 14.24 8.19 -4.97
N THR A 122 13.36 9.17 -5.23
CA THR A 122 13.12 10.31 -4.34
C THR A 122 12.50 9.87 -3.02
N ALA A 123 11.52 8.97 -3.05
CA ALA A 123 10.90 8.44 -1.83
C ALA A 123 11.93 7.67 -0.96
N ILE A 124 12.77 6.84 -1.56
CA ILE A 124 13.87 6.16 -0.85
C ILE A 124 14.87 7.16 -0.30
N TYR A 125 15.24 8.19 -1.08
CA TYR A 125 16.12 9.26 -0.63
C TYR A 125 15.54 10.00 0.58
N GLN A 126 14.25 10.35 0.56
CA GLN A 126 13.56 11.00 1.67
C GLN A 126 13.51 10.13 2.92
N LEU A 127 13.25 8.83 2.76
CA LEU A 127 13.28 7.86 3.86
C LEU A 127 14.67 7.79 4.51
N ARG A 128 15.73 7.67 3.71
CA ARG A 128 17.12 7.68 4.18
C ARG A 128 17.53 9.01 4.83
N ARG A 129 16.99 10.12 4.33
CA ARG A 129 17.25 11.45 4.90
C ARG A 129 16.57 11.62 6.26
N THR A 130 15.38 11.05 6.43
CA THR A 130 14.56 11.21 7.64
C THR A 130 14.99 10.26 8.75
N PHE A 131 15.23 8.99 8.40
CA PHE A 131 15.48 7.91 9.36
C PHE A 131 16.93 7.42 9.38
N GLY A 132 17.81 8.05 8.59
CA GLY A 132 19.22 7.69 8.48
C GLY A 132 19.50 6.80 7.26
N ARG A 133 20.74 6.89 6.75
CA ARG A 133 21.16 6.15 5.54
C ARG A 133 21.09 4.62 5.71
N GLU A 134 21.25 4.15 6.95
CA GLU A 134 21.21 2.73 7.31
C GLU A 134 19.79 2.16 7.36
N PHE A 135 18.75 3.01 7.39
CA PHE A 135 17.37 2.55 7.46
C PHE A 135 16.95 1.76 6.22
N ILE A 136 17.36 2.22 5.03
CA ILE A 136 17.22 1.45 3.79
C ILE A 136 18.61 1.20 3.25
N GLN A 137 19.10 -0.03 3.34
CA GLN A 137 20.40 -0.42 2.79
C GLN A 137 20.26 -0.84 1.32
N ASN A 138 21.26 -0.54 0.50
CA ASN A 138 21.34 -1.04 -0.89
C ASN A 138 22.63 -1.83 -1.04
N ASN A 139 22.50 -3.15 -1.15
CA ASN A 139 23.63 -4.07 -1.30
C ASN A 139 23.54 -4.71 -2.69
N GLY A 140 24.35 -4.21 -3.64
CA GLY A 140 24.42 -4.76 -4.99
C GLY A 140 23.13 -4.60 -5.79
N GLY A 141 22.34 -3.54 -5.56
CA GLY A 141 21.07 -3.29 -6.24
C GLY A 141 19.85 -3.85 -5.52
N ILE A 142 20.04 -4.54 -4.40
CA ILE A 142 18.96 -5.05 -3.54
C ILE A 142 18.75 -4.10 -2.36
N TYR A 143 17.57 -3.51 -2.28
CA TYR A 143 17.11 -2.69 -1.18
C TYR A 143 16.57 -3.55 -0.04
N LYS A 144 16.90 -3.21 1.22
CA LYS A 144 16.42 -3.88 2.43
C LYS A 144 16.15 -2.88 3.55
N ILE A 145 15.22 -3.22 4.44
CA ILE A 145 15.06 -2.51 5.72
C ILE A 145 16.23 -2.90 6.63
N GLY A 146 17.01 -1.89 7.06
CA GLY A 146 18.05 -2.03 8.06
C GLY A 146 17.49 -1.82 9.47
N LYS A 147 18.39 -1.73 10.46
CA LYS A 147 17.99 -1.39 11.83
C LYS A 147 17.91 0.12 12.00
N LEU A 148 16.88 0.57 12.70
CA LEU A 148 16.78 1.93 13.26
C LEU A 148 17.56 2.01 14.56
#